data_AF-G4CPU0-F1
#
_entry.id   AF-G4CPU0-F1
#
_cell.length_a   1.000
_cell.length_b   1.000
_cell.length_c   1.000
_cell.angle_alpha   90.00
_cell.angle_beta   90.00
_cell.angle_gamma   90.00
#
_symmetry.space_group_name_H-M   'P 1'
#
loop_
_entity.id
_entity.type
_entity.pdbx_description
1 polymer ?
#
loop_
_entity_poly.entity_id
_entity_poly.type
_entity_poly.pdbx_seq_one_letter_code
_entity_poly.pdbx_strand_id
1 'polypeptide(L)'
;MNTKQETARKIHRRFLFYLKFPGRLLNHLNIRKTIMKTQAACIVQHQPEILSRCNLVVDGNAHRVDLLLADLPQHPGALFCEAMLPQVRTVALMIAAERLVEGKNTPSIITDEADWFAARILVLQARVFHLDISLMFMLETANRRAEAFARKHGLDFTPARIQMSLHSGRPANLLMMKTALELDEQQDEGLIANSRRLAALLDAPF
;
A
#
# COMPACT_ATOMS: atom_id res chain seq x y z
N MET A 1 -41.08 15.82 -40.87
CA MET A 1 -41.13 16.60 -39.61
C MET A 1 -41.03 15.59 -38.47
N ASN A 2 -39.87 15.19 -37.97
CA ASN A 2 -38.69 15.91 -37.46
C ASN A 2 -38.85 16.38 -36.00
N THR A 3 -38.79 15.42 -35.08
CA THR A 3 -38.67 15.63 -33.62
C THR A 3 -37.64 14.68 -32.98
N LYS A 4 -36.66 14.23 -33.77
CA LYS A 4 -35.43 13.56 -33.28
C LYS A 4 -34.16 14.42 -33.49
N GLN A 5 -34.29 15.67 -33.93
CA GLN A 5 -33.16 16.58 -34.19
C GLN A 5 -32.91 17.64 -33.10
N GLU A 6 -33.66 17.64 -32.00
CA GLU A 6 -33.65 18.76 -31.06
C GLU A 6 -32.88 18.51 -29.75
N THR A 7 -32.50 17.27 -29.45
CA THR A 7 -31.73 16.95 -28.23
C THR A 7 -30.26 16.60 -28.48
N ALA A 8 -29.82 16.59 -29.76
CA ALA A 8 -28.41 16.47 -30.15
C ALA A 8 -27.72 17.83 -30.36
N ARG A 9 -28.41 18.96 -30.12
CA ARG A 9 -27.92 20.32 -30.38
C ARG A 9 -27.54 21.12 -29.12
N LYS A 10 -27.53 20.52 -27.93
CA LYS A 10 -27.27 21.25 -26.67
C LYS A 10 -25.98 20.89 -25.92
N ILE A 11 -25.16 19.96 -26.42
CA ILE A 11 -23.85 19.62 -25.82
C ILE A 11 -22.68 19.98 -26.76
N HIS A 12 -22.96 20.51 -27.96
CA HIS A 12 -21.95 20.94 -28.93
C HIS A 12 -21.74 22.48 -28.96
N ARG A 13 -21.83 23.13 -27.80
CA ARG A 13 -21.64 24.59 -27.62
C ARG A 13 -20.70 24.96 -26.45
N ARG A 14 -19.68 24.14 -26.20
CA ARG A 14 -18.53 24.52 -25.35
C ARG A 14 -17.17 24.04 -25.85
N PHE A 15 -17.12 23.64 -27.12
CA PHE A 15 -15.90 23.50 -27.91
C PHE A 15 -16.05 24.49 -29.08
N LEU A 16 -14.96 25.16 -29.46
CA LEU A 16 -14.88 26.28 -30.42
C LEU A 16 -15.07 27.66 -29.80
N PHE A 17 -14.16 28.01 -28.89
CA PHE A 17 -13.60 29.35 -28.89
C PHE A 17 -12.20 29.25 -29.49
N TYR A 18 -11.87 30.20 -30.36
CA TYR A 18 -10.67 30.31 -31.18
C TYR A 18 -10.65 29.47 -32.46
N LEU A 19 -11.01 30.12 -33.57
CA LEU A 19 -10.14 30.21 -34.76
C LEU A 19 -10.81 31.10 -35.81
N LYS A 20 -10.38 32.37 -35.88
CA LYS A 20 -10.40 33.14 -37.12
C LYS A 20 -9.46 34.34 -36.99
N PHE A 21 -8.26 34.26 -37.57
CA PHE A 21 -7.67 35.31 -38.40
C PHE A 21 -6.62 34.67 -39.34
N PRO A 22 -6.46 35.18 -40.59
CA PRO A 22 -5.86 34.45 -41.70
C PRO A 22 -4.41 34.88 -41.98
N GLY A 23 -3.68 34.00 -42.68
CA GLY A 23 -2.64 34.40 -43.63
C GLY A 23 -1.19 34.22 -43.18
N ARG A 24 -0.57 33.11 -43.61
CA ARG A 24 0.58 33.07 -44.55
C ARG A 24 1.30 31.72 -44.43
N LEU A 25 1.32 30.98 -45.54
CA LEU A 25 2.30 29.93 -45.79
C LEU A 25 3.71 30.52 -45.67
N LEU A 26 4.56 29.92 -44.84
CA LEU A 26 6.00 29.87 -45.07
C LEU A 26 6.63 28.74 -44.24
N ASN A 27 7.01 27.70 -44.97
CA ASN A 27 8.18 26.84 -44.82
C ASN A 27 8.33 26.00 -43.54
N HIS A 28 8.08 24.71 -43.76
CA HIS A 28 8.64 23.56 -43.06
C HIS A 28 10.16 23.73 -42.80
N LEU A 29 10.62 23.14 -41.68
CA LEU A 29 11.99 23.19 -41.12
C LEU A 29 12.30 24.42 -40.25
N ASN A 30 11.80 24.47 -39.02
CA ASN A 30 12.59 24.91 -37.83
C ASN A 30 11.89 24.85 -36.46
N ILE A 31 10.73 24.19 -36.31
CA ILE A 31 10.05 24.09 -34.99
C ILE A 31 10.61 22.94 -34.13
N ARG A 32 11.55 22.12 -34.64
CA ARG A 32 12.21 21.05 -33.87
C ARG A 32 13.34 21.52 -32.93
N LYS A 33 13.66 22.82 -32.86
CA LYS A 33 14.82 23.31 -32.08
C LYS A 33 14.50 24.17 -30.85
N THR A 34 13.23 24.48 -30.57
CA THR A 34 12.88 25.36 -29.43
C THR A 34 12.00 24.69 -28.36
N ILE A 35 11.65 23.41 -28.53
CA ILE A 35 10.99 22.59 -27.49
C ILE A 35 11.90 21.38 -27.15
N MET A 36 13.19 21.64 -26.90
CA MET A 36 14.14 20.61 -26.44
C MET A 36 15.13 21.14 -25.40
N LYS A 37 14.76 22.21 -24.67
CA LYS A 37 15.52 22.71 -23.52
C LYS A 37 14.55 23.23 -22.47
N THR A 38 13.84 22.33 -21.79
CA THR A 38 13.41 22.41 -20.37
C THR A 38 12.52 21.21 -20.10
N GLN A 39 13.15 20.05 -20.04
CA GLN A 39 12.67 18.90 -19.29
C GLN A 39 13.89 18.02 -19.09
N ALA A 40 14.81 18.50 -18.27
CA ALA A 40 15.67 17.60 -17.53
C ALA A 40 14.74 16.86 -16.56
N ALA A 41 14.13 15.78 -17.05
CA ALA A 41 13.56 14.77 -16.18
C ALA A 41 14.74 14.28 -15.35
N CYS A 42 14.74 14.63 -14.07
CA CYS A 42 15.57 13.96 -13.08
C CYS A 42 15.08 12.52 -13.07
N ILE A 43 15.69 11.67 -13.91
CA ILE A 43 15.59 10.22 -13.76
C ILE A 43 16.42 9.96 -12.51
N VAL A 44 15.77 10.03 -11.35
CA VAL A 44 16.33 9.46 -10.13
C VAL A 44 16.49 7.99 -10.45
N GLN A 45 17.73 7.56 -10.65
CA GLN A 45 18.07 6.15 -10.71
C GLN A 45 17.79 5.58 -9.33
N HIS A 46 16.55 5.13 -9.11
CA HIS A 46 16.20 4.41 -7.90
C HIS A 46 16.88 3.04 -8.04
N GLN A 47 17.98 2.84 -7.30
CA GLN A 47 18.47 1.48 -7.14
C GLN A 47 17.32 0.65 -6.58
N PRO A 48 17.09 -0.57 -7.10
CA PRO A 48 16.04 -1.42 -6.57
C PRO A 48 16.34 -1.67 -5.09
N GLU A 49 15.45 -1.19 -4.21
CA GLU A 49 15.47 -1.51 -2.78
C GLU A 49 15.52 -3.05 -2.65
N ILE A 50 16.52 -3.57 -1.95
CA ILE A 50 16.63 -5.01 -1.69
C ILE A 50 15.59 -5.32 -0.62
N LEU A 51 14.66 -6.22 -0.94
CA LEU A 51 13.57 -6.58 -0.04
C LEU A 51 13.71 -8.03 0.41
N SER A 52 13.70 -8.25 1.72
CA SER A 52 13.67 -9.59 2.31
C SER A 52 12.24 -10.12 2.41
N ARG A 53 12.07 -11.43 2.25
CA ARG A 53 10.79 -12.11 2.48
C ARG A 53 10.47 -12.20 3.98
N CYS A 54 9.22 -11.96 4.32
CA CYS A 54 8.69 -12.16 5.67
C CYS A 54 7.38 -12.95 5.57
N ASN A 55 7.36 -14.13 6.21
CA ASN A 55 6.19 -15.00 6.27
C ASN A 55 5.59 -14.91 7.68
N LEU A 56 4.58 -14.04 7.81
CA LEU A 56 3.99 -13.67 9.09
C LEU A 56 2.74 -14.51 9.36
N VAL A 57 2.72 -15.22 10.49
CA VAL A 57 1.53 -15.84 11.05
C VAL A 57 0.66 -14.74 11.65
N VAL A 58 -0.55 -14.57 11.11
CA VAL A 58 -1.50 -13.48 11.43
C VAL A 58 -2.34 -13.84 12.64
N ASP A 59 -1.68 -14.01 13.79
CA ASP A 59 -2.30 -14.30 15.08
C ASP A 59 -2.42 -13.07 15.99
N GLY A 60 -1.93 -11.91 15.51
CA GLY A 60 -2.04 -10.62 16.19
C GLY A 60 -3.42 -9.97 16.03
N ASN A 61 -4.14 -10.29 14.94
CA ASN A 61 -5.43 -9.72 14.55
C ASN A 61 -6.58 -10.17 15.47
N ALA A 62 -6.71 -9.54 16.64
CA ALA A 62 -7.66 -9.96 17.68
C ALA A 62 -9.14 -10.05 17.22
N HIS A 63 -9.53 -9.30 16.18
CA HIS A 63 -10.90 -9.30 15.64
C HIS A 63 -11.17 -10.44 14.62
N ARG A 64 -10.14 -11.16 14.20
CA ARG A 64 -10.20 -12.29 13.25
C ARG A 64 -9.90 -13.60 13.95
N VAL A 65 -10.84 -14.03 14.80
CA VAL A 65 -10.73 -15.30 15.54
C VAL A 65 -10.60 -16.49 14.59
N ASP A 66 -11.10 -16.38 13.36
CA ASP A 66 -10.95 -17.38 12.29
C ASP A 66 -9.51 -17.59 11.83
N LEU A 67 -8.60 -16.65 12.11
CA LEU A 67 -7.17 -16.76 11.80
C LEU A 67 -6.35 -17.38 12.95
N LEU A 68 -6.95 -17.57 14.13
CA LEU A 68 -6.33 -18.21 15.29
C LEU A 68 -6.41 -19.74 15.16
N LEU A 69 -5.63 -20.29 14.24
CA LEU A 69 -5.54 -21.74 14.02
C LEU A 69 -4.62 -22.39 15.06
N ALA A 70 -4.96 -23.62 15.46
CA ALA A 70 -4.19 -24.38 16.45
C ALA A 70 -2.84 -24.86 15.89
N ASP A 71 -2.79 -25.15 14.58
CA ASP A 71 -1.60 -25.65 13.91
C ASP A 71 -0.83 -24.53 13.22
N LEU A 72 0.49 -24.63 13.24
CA LEU A 72 1.34 -23.74 12.46
C LEU A 72 1.18 -24.01 10.95
N PRO A 73 1.15 -22.96 10.13
CA PRO A 73 1.07 -23.12 8.69
C PRO A 73 2.29 -23.89 8.18
N GLN A 74 2.04 -24.93 7.38
CA GLN A 74 3.12 -25.64 6.69
C GLN A 74 3.66 -24.75 5.57
N HIS A 75 4.87 -24.23 5.75
CA HIS A 75 5.50 -23.33 4.80
C HIS A 75 7.02 -23.54 4.76
N PRO A 76 7.64 -23.59 3.58
CA PRO A 76 9.10 -23.68 3.48
C PRO A 76 9.75 -22.33 3.84
N GLY A 77 10.55 -22.33 4.90
CA GLY A 77 11.35 -21.18 5.35
C GLY A 77 10.79 -20.50 6.60
N ALA A 78 11.55 -19.52 7.11
CA ALA A 78 11.30 -18.89 8.40
C ALA A 78 9.90 -18.28 8.51
N LEU A 79 9.23 -18.62 9.60
CA LEU A 79 7.95 -18.05 10.03
C LEU A 79 8.17 -17.05 11.18
N PHE A 80 7.30 -16.04 11.24
CA PHE A 80 7.26 -15.01 12.28
C PHE A 80 5.86 -14.94 12.89
N CYS A 81 5.75 -14.77 14.20
CA CYS A 81 4.49 -14.67 14.95
C CYS A 81 4.14 -13.19 15.13
N GLU A 82 3.02 -12.74 14.59
CA GLU A 82 2.58 -11.35 14.72
C GLU A 82 2.23 -10.97 16.16
N ALA A 83 1.69 -11.90 16.95
CA ALA A 83 1.41 -11.67 18.36
C ALA A 83 2.66 -11.35 19.20
N MET A 84 3.86 -11.71 18.72
CA MET A 84 5.14 -11.34 19.33
C MET A 84 5.68 -9.97 18.88
N LEU A 85 4.95 -9.26 18.01
CA LEU A 85 5.30 -7.94 17.48
C LEU A 85 4.28 -6.89 17.99
N PRO A 86 4.27 -6.56 19.29
CA PRO A 86 3.27 -5.67 19.89
C PRO A 86 3.21 -4.30 19.21
N GLN A 87 4.31 -3.83 18.62
CA GLN A 87 4.40 -2.59 17.85
C GLN A 87 3.35 -2.54 16.74
N VAL A 88 3.08 -3.65 16.04
CA VAL A 88 2.08 -3.71 14.97
C VAL A 88 0.68 -3.45 15.53
N ARG A 89 0.31 -4.11 16.63
CA ARG A 89 -0.99 -3.91 17.29
C ARG A 89 -1.14 -2.48 17.82
N THR A 90 -0.10 -1.93 18.44
CA THR A 90 -0.09 -0.57 18.97
C THR A 90 -0.33 0.44 17.85
N VAL A 91 0.41 0.35 16.74
CA VAL A 91 0.26 1.28 15.60
C VAL A 91 -1.11 1.12 14.93
N ALA A 92 -1.61 -0.11 14.75
CA ALA A 92 -2.95 -0.32 14.19
C ALA A 92 -4.05 0.35 15.04
N LEU A 93 -3.95 0.26 16.35
CA LEU A 93 -4.87 0.92 17.28
C LEU A 93 -4.75 2.44 17.23
N MET A 94 -3.53 2.99 17.17
CA MET A 94 -3.33 4.44 17.05
C MET A 94 -3.92 4.97 15.74
N ILE A 95 -3.65 4.30 14.61
CA ILE A 95 -4.24 4.65 13.31
C ILE A 95 -5.76 4.62 13.40
N ALA A 96 -6.34 3.57 13.98
CA ALA A 96 -7.79 3.44 14.12
C ALA A 96 -8.40 4.52 15.03
N ALA A 97 -7.72 4.85 16.13
CA ALA A 97 -8.15 5.90 17.06
C ALA A 97 -8.17 7.29 16.40
N GLU A 98 -7.22 7.60 15.52
CA GLU A 98 -7.19 8.88 14.79
C GLU A 98 -8.35 9.06 13.80
N ARG A 99 -9.06 7.97 13.46
CA ARG A 99 -10.27 8.02 12.62
C ARG A 99 -11.55 8.24 13.43
N LEU A 100 -11.49 8.14 14.76
CA LEU A 100 -12.66 8.32 15.61
C LEU A 100 -13.08 9.79 15.61
N VAL A 101 -14.38 10.02 15.42
CA VAL A 101 -14.97 11.36 15.41
C VAL A 101 -15.49 11.66 16.81
N GLU A 102 -15.06 12.79 17.37
CA GLU A 102 -15.57 13.26 18.66
C GLU A 102 -17.11 13.34 18.67
N GLY A 103 -17.72 12.91 19.77
CA GLY A 103 -19.17 12.96 19.94
C GLY A 103 -19.98 11.84 19.26
N LYS A 104 -19.33 10.86 18.60
CA LYS A 104 -19.99 9.63 18.14
C LYS A 104 -19.75 8.48 19.11
N ASN A 105 -20.68 7.51 19.13
CA ASN A 105 -20.50 6.28 19.89
C ASN A 105 -19.26 5.53 19.39
N THR A 106 -18.41 5.10 20.33
CA THR A 106 -17.26 4.25 20.04
C THR A 106 -17.77 2.89 19.55
N PRO A 107 -17.29 2.38 18.39
CA PRO A 107 -17.69 1.07 17.90
C PRO A 107 -17.16 -0.04 18.81
N SER A 108 -17.83 -1.20 18.80
CA SER A 108 -17.39 -2.40 19.53
C SER A 108 -16.06 -2.96 19.02
N ILE A 109 -15.73 -2.69 17.76
CA ILE A 109 -14.44 -3.00 17.13
C ILE A 109 -13.91 -1.70 16.52
N ILE A 110 -12.76 -1.24 17.03
CA ILE A 110 -12.16 0.03 16.59
C ILE A 110 -11.29 -0.18 15.33
N THR A 111 -10.51 -1.26 15.30
CA THR A 111 -9.60 -1.59 14.20
C THR A 111 -10.27 -2.43 13.11
N ASP A 112 -9.99 -2.15 11.85
CA ASP A 112 -10.32 -3.03 10.72
C ASP A 112 -9.03 -3.53 10.01
N GLU A 113 -9.18 -4.41 9.01
CA GLU A 113 -8.04 -4.98 8.27
C GLU A 113 -7.11 -3.93 7.64
N ALA A 114 -7.64 -2.81 7.18
CA ALA A 114 -6.82 -1.77 6.58
C ALA A 114 -5.93 -1.07 7.62
N ASP A 115 -6.35 -1.00 8.88
CA ASP A 115 -5.50 -0.50 9.97
C ASP A 115 -4.31 -1.46 10.22
N TRP A 116 -4.53 -2.78 10.16
CA TRP A 116 -3.47 -3.78 10.32
C TRP A 116 -2.48 -3.77 9.15
N PHE A 117 -2.96 -3.68 7.91
CA PHE A 117 -2.06 -3.50 6.76
C PHE A 117 -1.27 -2.20 6.86
N ALA A 118 -1.91 -1.09 7.26
CA ALA A 118 -1.23 0.19 7.45
C ALA A 118 -0.12 0.09 8.51
N ALA A 119 -0.39 -0.58 9.63
CA ALA A 119 0.60 -0.82 10.67
C ALA A 119 1.78 -1.67 10.18
N ARG A 120 1.53 -2.74 9.40
CA ARG A 120 2.60 -3.56 8.81
C ARG A 120 3.46 -2.79 7.81
N ILE A 121 2.86 -1.84 7.06
CA ILE A 121 3.62 -0.97 6.15
C ILE A 121 4.59 -0.08 6.92
N LEU A 122 4.14 0.51 8.03
CA LEU A 122 4.96 1.42 8.83
C LEU A 122 5.97 0.70 9.72
N VAL A 123 5.52 -0.29 10.49
CA VAL A 123 6.34 -0.99 11.50
C VAL A 123 7.27 -1.99 10.84
N LEU A 124 6.72 -2.85 9.99
CA LEU A 124 7.48 -3.93 9.36
C LEU A 124 8.08 -3.50 8.03
N GLN A 125 7.99 -2.21 7.68
CA GLN A 125 8.47 -1.67 6.41
C GLN A 125 8.01 -2.51 5.20
N ALA A 126 6.78 -3.03 5.24
CA ALA A 126 6.26 -3.88 4.19
C ALA A 126 6.09 -3.08 2.89
N ARG A 127 6.69 -3.55 1.80
CA ARG A 127 6.66 -2.90 0.47
C ARG A 127 5.83 -3.68 -0.54
N VAL A 128 5.75 -5.00 -0.37
CA VAL A 128 5.01 -5.87 -1.28
C VAL A 128 4.22 -6.88 -0.47
N PHE A 129 2.92 -6.97 -0.71
CA PHE A 129 2.09 -8.03 -0.16
C PHE A 129 1.74 -9.04 -1.25
N HIS A 130 1.91 -10.32 -0.95
CA HIS A 130 1.47 -11.41 -1.82
C HIS A 130 -0.01 -11.67 -1.55
N LEU A 131 -0.89 -11.05 -2.34
CA LEU A 131 -2.36 -11.03 -2.13
C LEU A 131 -3.11 -11.29 -3.43
N ASP A 132 -4.42 -11.53 -3.30
CA ASP A 132 -5.35 -11.56 -4.43
C ASP A 132 -5.66 -10.13 -4.88
N ILE A 133 -5.96 -9.97 -6.17
CA ILE A 133 -6.32 -8.67 -6.74
C ILE A 133 -7.57 -8.06 -6.09
N SER A 134 -8.48 -8.88 -5.57
CA SER A 134 -9.67 -8.40 -4.84
C SER A 134 -9.34 -7.56 -3.61
N LEU A 135 -8.14 -7.72 -3.04
CA LEU A 135 -7.68 -6.93 -1.88
C LEU A 135 -7.04 -5.60 -2.26
N MET A 136 -7.02 -5.21 -3.54
CA MET A 136 -6.42 -3.95 -4.00
C MET A 136 -7.02 -2.72 -3.29
N PHE A 137 -8.35 -2.59 -3.25
CA PHE A 137 -9.01 -1.45 -2.60
C PHE A 137 -8.75 -1.39 -1.08
N MET A 138 -8.58 -2.56 -0.45
CA MET A 138 -8.20 -2.64 0.95
C MET A 138 -6.77 -2.11 1.14
N LEU A 139 -5.82 -2.54 0.29
CA LEU A 139 -4.44 -2.07 0.36
C LEU A 139 -4.31 -0.57 0.03
N GLU A 140 -5.08 -0.04 -0.92
CA GLU A 140 -5.15 1.41 -1.19
C GLU A 140 -5.63 2.18 0.04
N THR A 141 -6.63 1.65 0.74
CA THR A 141 -7.11 2.25 1.99
C THR A 141 -6.05 2.19 3.08
N ALA A 142 -5.34 1.07 3.22
CA ALA A 142 -4.23 0.93 4.15
C ALA A 142 -3.09 1.91 3.86
N ASN A 143 -2.66 2.03 2.59
CA ASN A 143 -1.63 2.98 2.16
C ASN A 143 -2.01 4.42 2.52
N ARG A 144 -3.25 4.85 2.22
CA ARG A 144 -3.72 6.19 2.57
C ARG A 144 -3.74 6.45 4.08
N ARG A 145 -4.11 5.46 4.89
CA ARG A 145 -4.08 5.57 6.36
C ARG A 145 -2.65 5.64 6.89
N ALA A 146 -1.76 4.79 6.38
CA ALA A 146 -0.33 4.79 6.71
C ALA A 146 0.32 6.13 6.34
N GLU A 147 0.06 6.66 5.15
CA GLU A 147 0.57 7.96 4.70
C GLU A 147 0.10 9.10 5.62
N ALA A 148 -1.21 9.12 5.94
CA ALA A 148 -1.77 10.15 6.80
C ALA A 148 -1.15 10.13 8.20
N PHE A 149 -0.99 8.93 8.77
CA PHE A 149 -0.35 8.71 10.07
C PHE A 149 1.12 9.12 10.03
N ALA A 150 1.88 8.61 9.05
CA ALA A 150 3.30 8.92 8.89
C ALA A 150 3.55 10.44 8.75
N ARG A 151 2.77 11.12 7.91
CA ARG A 151 2.86 12.57 7.73
C ARG A 151 2.58 13.33 9.02
N LYS A 152 1.59 12.90 9.81
CA LYS A 152 1.24 13.56 11.08
C LYS A 152 2.34 13.42 12.12
N HIS A 153 3.03 12.29 12.13
CA HIS A 153 4.05 11.94 13.12
C HIS A 153 5.49 12.11 12.62
N GLY A 154 5.69 12.66 11.41
CA GLY A 154 7.02 12.89 10.83
C GLY A 154 7.80 11.63 10.48
N LEU A 155 7.11 10.53 10.17
CA LEU A 155 7.71 9.25 9.79
C LEU A 155 7.90 9.16 8.28
N ASP A 156 8.93 8.41 7.86
CA ASP A 156 9.11 8.05 6.46
C ASP A 156 8.00 7.10 5.99
N PHE A 157 7.56 7.26 4.74
CA PHE A 157 6.51 6.44 4.16
C PHE A 157 6.81 6.06 2.71
N THR A 158 6.75 4.76 2.45
CA THR A 158 6.75 4.18 1.11
C THR A 158 5.51 3.31 0.97
N PRO A 159 4.64 3.56 -0.04
CA PRO A 159 3.41 2.78 -0.21
C PRO A 159 3.73 1.34 -0.59
N ALA A 160 2.95 0.39 -0.05
CA ALA A 160 3.03 -0.99 -0.44
C ALA A 160 2.19 -1.28 -1.70
N ARG A 161 2.57 -2.34 -2.42
CA ARG A 161 1.87 -2.82 -3.61
C ARG A 161 1.51 -4.30 -3.52
N ILE A 162 0.53 -4.72 -4.30
CA ILE A 162 0.21 -6.13 -4.47
C ILE A 162 1.20 -6.76 -5.45
N GLN A 163 1.74 -7.92 -5.07
CA GLN A 163 2.26 -8.90 -5.99
C GLN A 163 1.26 -10.06 -6.04
N MET A 164 0.78 -10.37 -7.23
CA MET A 164 -0.20 -11.45 -7.41
C MET A 164 0.39 -12.75 -6.89
N SER A 165 -0.35 -13.41 -6.00
CA SER A 165 -0.07 -14.77 -5.56
C SER A 165 -1.18 -15.67 -6.06
N LEU A 166 -0.83 -16.86 -6.55
CA LEU A 166 -1.83 -17.91 -6.76
C LEU A 166 -2.22 -18.44 -5.38
N HIS A 167 -3.52 -18.41 -5.05
CA HIS A 167 -4.04 -18.69 -3.70
C HIS A 167 -4.29 -20.17 -3.43
N SER A 168 -4.06 -21.06 -4.40
CA SER A 168 -4.33 -22.48 -4.25
C SER A 168 -3.42 -23.09 -3.19
N GLY A 169 -3.98 -23.37 -1.99
CA GLY A 169 -3.32 -24.11 -0.92
C GLY A 169 -2.58 -23.28 0.13
N ARG A 170 -2.71 -21.95 0.14
CA ARG A 170 -2.07 -21.12 1.19
C ARG A 170 -2.90 -21.16 2.48
N PRO A 171 -2.27 -21.38 3.65
CA PRO A 171 -2.95 -21.27 4.94
C PRO A 171 -3.55 -19.88 5.14
N ALA A 172 -4.79 -19.83 5.65
CA ALA A 172 -5.53 -18.58 5.84
C ALA A 172 -4.82 -17.61 6.81
N ASN A 173 -4.12 -18.15 7.80
CA ASN A 173 -3.39 -17.40 8.83
C ASN A 173 -1.97 -17.01 8.42
N LEU A 174 -1.55 -17.23 7.16
CA LEU A 174 -0.20 -16.88 6.71
C LEU A 174 -0.24 -15.65 5.79
N LEU A 175 0.40 -14.56 6.19
CA LEU A 175 0.67 -13.37 5.39
C LEU A 175 2.11 -13.36 4.86
N MET A 176 2.26 -13.45 3.54
CA MET A 176 3.54 -13.39 2.86
C MET A 176 3.75 -11.98 2.32
N MET A 177 4.88 -11.38 2.66
CA MET A 177 5.25 -10.04 2.25
C MET A 177 6.74 -9.92 1.98
N LYS A 178 7.12 -8.82 1.34
CA LYS A 178 8.50 -8.38 1.26
C LYS A 178 8.66 -7.06 2.01
N THR A 179 9.70 -6.99 2.81
CA THR A 179 10.02 -5.89 3.71
C THR A 179 11.39 -5.30 3.37
N ALA A 180 11.57 -4.02 3.67
CA ALA A 180 12.88 -3.36 3.63
C ALA A 180 13.77 -3.70 4.84
N LEU A 181 13.25 -4.42 5.83
CA LEU A 181 14.04 -4.92 6.95
C LEU A 181 15.04 -5.97 6.47
N GLU A 182 16.27 -5.90 6.99
CA GLU A 182 17.32 -6.87 6.69
C GLU A 182 17.07 -8.18 7.43
N LEU A 183 16.31 -9.08 6.80
CA LEU A 183 16.09 -10.44 7.29
C LEU A 183 16.99 -11.41 6.54
N ASP A 184 17.74 -12.24 7.29
CA ASP A 184 18.39 -13.42 6.72
C ASP A 184 17.32 -14.50 6.47
N GLU A 185 17.02 -14.70 5.19
CA GLU A 185 16.03 -15.68 4.70
C GLU A 185 16.50 -17.14 4.85
N GLN A 186 17.81 -17.39 5.01
CA GLN A 186 18.35 -18.74 5.16
C GLN A 186 18.41 -19.19 6.61
N GLN A 187 18.36 -18.25 7.56
CA GLN A 187 18.34 -18.55 8.98
C GLN A 187 16.90 -18.78 9.46
N ASP A 188 16.60 -20.02 9.85
CA ASP A 188 15.36 -20.41 10.51
C ASP A 188 15.66 -21.14 11.82
N GLU A 189 15.42 -20.45 12.93
CA GLU A 189 15.61 -20.97 14.30
C GLU A 189 14.27 -21.33 14.97
N GLY A 190 13.21 -21.42 14.18
CA GLY A 190 11.85 -21.63 14.64
C GLY A 190 11.13 -20.34 15.02
N LEU A 191 9.80 -20.42 15.10
CA LEU A 191 8.87 -19.29 15.19
C LEU A 191 9.26 -18.26 16.27
N ILE A 192 9.55 -18.72 17.49
CA ILE A 192 9.83 -17.84 18.63
C ILE A 192 11.14 -17.08 18.44
N ALA A 193 12.21 -17.77 18.05
CA ALA A 193 13.53 -17.16 17.86
C ALA A 193 13.53 -16.19 16.68
N ASN A 194 12.91 -16.59 15.55
CA ASN A 194 12.72 -15.73 14.39
C ASN A 194 11.94 -14.46 14.75
N SER A 195 10.85 -14.59 15.52
CA SER A 195 10.02 -13.45 15.93
C SER A 195 10.75 -12.49 16.86
N ARG A 196 11.58 -13.00 17.79
CA ARG A 196 12.42 -12.16 18.65
C ARG A 196 13.47 -11.39 17.86
N ARG A 197 14.11 -12.05 16.88
CA ARG A 197 15.07 -11.41 15.97
C ARG A 197 14.40 -10.32 15.16
N LEU A 198 13.23 -10.59 14.57
CA LEU A 198 12.43 -9.59 13.87
C LEU A 198 12.07 -8.42 14.79
N ALA A 199 11.57 -8.69 16.00
CA ALA A 199 11.22 -7.66 16.98
C ALA A 199 12.40 -6.76 17.35
N ALA A 200 13.62 -7.31 17.41
CA ALA A 200 14.84 -6.56 17.70
C ALA A 200 15.25 -5.59 16.57
N LEU A 201 14.74 -5.77 15.35
CA LEU A 201 14.93 -4.84 14.23
C LEU A 201 13.90 -3.71 14.21
N LEU A 202 12.86 -3.81 15.03
CA LEU A 202 11.80 -2.81 15.08
C LEU A 202 12.21 -1.70 16.05
N ASP A 203 12.96 -0.73 15.54
CA ASP A 203 13.05 0.58 16.18
C ASP A 203 11.62 1.14 16.25
N ALA A 204 11.12 1.40 17.46
CA ALA A 204 9.81 2.02 17.64
C ALA A 204 10.02 3.53 17.86
N PRO A 205 9.89 4.38 16.83
CA PRO A 205 9.99 5.84 16.96
C PRO A 205 8.66 6.48 17.40
N PHE A 206 7.90 5.83 18.28
CA PHE A 206 6.60 6.33 18.77
C PHE A 206 6.56 6.40 20.30
#